data_AF-A0A7X7IL23-F1
#
_entry.id   AF-A0A7X7IL23-F1
#
_cell.length_a   1.000
_cell.length_b   1.000
_cell.length_c   1.000
_cell.angle_alpha   90.00
_cell.angle_beta   90.00
_cell.angle_gamma   90.00
#
_symmetry.space_group_name_H-M   'P 1'
#
loop_
_entity.id
_entity.type
_entity.pdbx_description
1 polymer ?
#
loop_
_entity_poly.entity_id
_entity_poly.type
_entity_poly.pdbx_seq_one_letter_code
_entity_poly.pdbx_strand_id
1 'polypeptide(L)'
;MGFSAPEQLLRYILDQSLLQEQLSSRLTLIVWVMLAASAVIWIFVGRTHKGYQISSIYWLCCGMGIWLSLYRPVERIVPTVIFILSFLSFIFAVIPVWIYKWRWLGAWPGHLHNLSASYQVPGGLITSLTAISLLVFFLGLCYLTSFVTVAGSLLIGMSLLTVFHYDDRLEVALAGMVMITLSIVSLFLALTGARSCSAPTVLNLVLIVVALMSIHWIWLGRIWQQQRVNGKPLTTSARLVPLTRHVGIMMLGFATLLGIKQSLWPIMPVGGFDNAPGRLILIGIFSLVLLASNFWIWRKMQLFSLGLLLVMNVFSVGMSFLTRFPGFFKQYFEPHWPLVMGGYFLVVILMGLILSIRRRRKMVWPEGSKKRVGS
;
A
#
# COMPACT_ATOMS: atom_id res chain seq x y z
N MET A 1 24.35 37.35 14.88
CA MET A 1 24.04 38.29 13.77
C MET A 1 22.90 37.68 12.96
N GLY A 2 21.67 38.16 13.16
CA GLY A 2 20.51 37.68 12.43
C GLY A 2 20.37 38.44 11.12
N PHE A 3 20.22 37.74 10.00
CA PHE A 3 19.88 38.35 8.72
C PHE A 3 18.55 39.10 8.84
N SER A 4 18.49 40.27 8.24
CA SER A 4 17.26 41.06 8.18
C SER A 4 16.16 40.28 7.42
N ALA A 5 14.89 40.48 7.77
CA ALA A 5 13.75 39.83 7.11
C ALA A 5 13.80 39.84 5.55
N PRO A 6 14.23 40.93 4.87
CA PRO A 6 14.38 40.91 3.41
C PRO A 6 15.53 40.01 2.90
N GLU A 7 16.63 39.86 3.64
CA GLU A 7 17.73 38.96 3.27
C GLU A 7 17.33 37.49 3.41
N GLN A 8 16.47 37.16 4.39
CA GLN A 8 15.91 35.82 4.53
C GLN A 8 14.96 35.47 3.38
N LEU A 9 14.13 36.43 2.96
CA LEU A 9 13.24 36.28 1.81
C LEU A 9 14.05 36.09 0.52
N LEU A 10 15.10 36.90 0.30
CA LEU A 10 15.94 36.81 -0.89
C LEU A 10 16.69 35.48 -0.96
N ARG A 11 17.23 35.00 0.16
CA ARG A 11 17.88 33.67 0.24
C ARG A 11 16.87 32.54 -0.02
N TYR A 12 15.67 32.64 0.52
CA TYR A 12 14.62 31.64 0.25
C TYR A 12 14.23 31.59 -1.23
N ILE A 13 14.11 32.75 -1.89
CA ILE A 13 13.80 32.85 -3.32
C ILE A 13 14.97 32.30 -4.16
N LEU A 14 16.21 32.66 -3.82
CA LEU A 14 17.41 32.16 -4.50
C LEU A 14 17.55 30.64 -4.34
N ASP A 15 17.42 30.10 -3.13
CA ASP A 15 17.46 28.65 -2.90
C ASP A 15 16.34 27.91 -3.64
N GLN A 16 15.11 28.45 -3.65
CA GLN A 16 14.02 27.89 -4.45
C GLN A 16 14.34 27.87 -5.95
N SER A 17 14.91 28.96 -6.48
CA SER A 17 15.25 29.09 -7.90
C SER A 17 16.37 28.13 -8.32
N LEU A 18 17.41 28.01 -7.50
CA LEU A 18 18.58 27.16 -7.76
C LEU A 18 18.22 25.67 -7.64
N LEU A 19 17.36 25.34 -6.67
CA LEU A 19 16.83 24.01 -6.48
C LEU A 19 15.85 23.63 -7.60
N GLN A 20 15.06 24.60 -8.11
CA GLN A 20 14.21 24.42 -9.28
C GLN A 20 15.04 24.21 -10.57
N GLU A 21 16.15 24.93 -10.74
CA GLU A 21 17.06 24.79 -11.89
C GLU A 21 17.81 23.45 -11.87
N GLN A 22 18.28 23.01 -10.68
CA GLN A 22 18.88 21.68 -10.52
C GLN A 22 17.87 20.54 -10.66
N LEU A 23 16.65 20.68 -10.14
CA LEU A 23 15.61 19.65 -10.32
C LEU A 23 15.19 19.57 -11.78
N SER A 24 14.92 20.72 -12.43
CA SER A 24 14.43 20.77 -13.80
C SER A 24 15.44 20.18 -14.77
N SER A 25 16.73 20.48 -14.64
CA SER A 25 17.80 19.93 -15.48
C SER A 25 17.99 18.41 -15.30
N ARG A 26 17.96 17.91 -14.06
CA ARG A 26 18.07 16.46 -13.79
C ARG A 26 16.81 15.69 -14.22
N LEU A 27 15.63 16.23 -13.98
CA LEU A 27 14.36 15.59 -14.36
C LEU A 27 14.15 15.62 -15.87
N THR A 28 14.52 16.69 -16.57
CA THR A 28 14.49 16.69 -18.04
C THR A 28 15.43 15.66 -18.62
N LEU A 29 16.65 15.50 -18.08
CA LEU A 29 17.57 14.44 -18.51
C LEU A 29 16.96 13.04 -18.29
N ILE A 30 16.37 12.77 -17.12
CA ILE A 30 15.69 11.49 -16.84
C ILE A 30 14.56 11.24 -17.84
N VAL A 31 13.73 12.24 -18.11
CA VAL A 31 12.66 12.15 -19.12
C VAL A 31 13.24 11.83 -20.49
N TRP A 32 14.27 12.56 -20.95
CA TRP A 32 14.87 12.33 -22.26
C TRP A 32 15.47 10.93 -22.36
N VAL A 33 16.12 10.44 -21.31
CA VAL A 33 16.64 9.06 -21.24
C VAL A 33 15.49 8.04 -21.30
N MET A 34 14.38 8.27 -20.60
CA MET A 34 13.21 7.39 -20.65
C MET A 34 12.53 7.40 -22.03
N LEU A 35 12.42 8.57 -22.67
CA LEU A 35 11.88 8.71 -24.02
C LEU A 35 12.79 8.03 -25.05
N ALA A 36 14.10 8.24 -24.96
CA ALA A 36 15.10 7.60 -25.82
C ALA A 36 15.11 6.07 -25.63
N ALA A 37 15.11 5.59 -24.39
CA ALA A 37 15.03 4.16 -24.10
C ALA A 37 13.73 3.55 -24.62
N SER A 38 12.59 4.23 -24.44
CA SER A 38 11.30 3.75 -24.96
C SER A 38 11.26 3.72 -26.49
N ALA A 39 11.82 4.73 -27.15
CA ALA A 39 11.96 4.77 -28.60
C ALA A 39 12.88 3.66 -29.12
N VAL A 40 14.01 3.39 -28.45
CA VAL A 40 14.92 2.28 -28.78
C VAL A 40 14.21 0.94 -28.60
N ILE A 41 13.53 0.70 -27.48
CA ILE A 41 12.76 -0.53 -27.26
C ILE A 41 11.67 -0.70 -28.32
N TRP A 42 11.00 0.38 -28.72
CA TRP A 42 9.98 0.34 -29.77
C TRP A 42 10.56 -0.03 -31.15
N ILE A 43 11.68 0.60 -31.51
CA ILE A 43 12.36 0.38 -32.80
C ILE A 43 12.93 -1.03 -32.91
N PHE A 44 13.59 -1.53 -31.85
CA PHE A 44 14.32 -2.79 -31.87
C PHE A 44 13.48 -4.01 -31.47
N VAL A 45 12.60 -3.89 -30.48
CA VAL A 45 11.84 -5.03 -29.90
C VAL A 45 10.36 -4.94 -30.24
N GLY A 46 9.81 -3.73 -30.33
CA GLY A 46 8.41 -3.50 -30.67
C GLY A 46 8.04 -4.05 -32.05
N ARG A 47 8.94 -4.05 -33.03
CA ARG A 47 8.63 -4.54 -34.39
C ARG A 47 8.28 -6.03 -34.45
N THR A 48 8.81 -6.86 -33.55
CA THR A 48 8.61 -8.32 -33.59
C THR A 48 7.53 -8.82 -32.63
N HIS A 49 7.27 -8.09 -31.53
CA HIS A 49 6.32 -8.51 -30.51
C HIS A 49 5.29 -7.42 -30.18
N LYS A 50 4.02 -7.65 -30.58
CA LYS A 50 2.87 -6.74 -30.36
C LYS A 50 2.72 -6.28 -28.90
N GLY A 51 3.10 -7.11 -27.92
CA GLY A 51 3.03 -6.76 -26.50
C GLY A 51 3.99 -5.64 -26.07
N TYR A 52 5.17 -5.56 -26.68
CA TYR A 52 6.17 -4.53 -26.36
C TYR A 52 5.83 -3.19 -26.97
N GLN A 53 5.13 -3.16 -28.11
CA GLN A 53 4.67 -1.91 -28.74
C GLN A 53 3.77 -1.10 -27.79
N ILE A 54 2.80 -1.75 -27.16
CA ILE A 54 1.86 -1.10 -26.23
C ILE A 54 2.62 -0.58 -25.00
N SER A 55 3.57 -1.36 -24.49
CA SER A 55 4.41 -0.95 -23.36
C SER A 55 5.28 0.27 -23.69
N SER A 56 5.90 0.32 -24.87
CA SER A 56 6.69 1.47 -25.30
C SER A 56 5.84 2.73 -25.45
N ILE A 57 4.68 2.62 -26.12
CA ILE A 57 3.74 3.75 -26.25
C ILE A 57 3.33 4.25 -24.87
N TYR A 58 3.01 3.33 -23.95
CA TYR A 58 2.67 3.65 -22.57
C TYR A 58 3.79 4.45 -21.86
N TRP A 59 5.04 3.99 -21.95
CA TRP A 59 6.18 4.69 -21.35
C TRP A 59 6.48 6.02 -22.03
N LEU A 60 6.27 6.17 -23.34
CA LEU A 60 6.38 7.45 -24.03
C LEU A 60 5.34 8.45 -23.51
N CYS A 61 4.08 8.03 -23.37
CA CYS A 61 3.02 8.85 -22.79
C CYS A 61 3.35 9.25 -21.34
N CYS A 62 3.85 8.31 -20.53
CA CYS A 62 4.26 8.58 -19.15
C CYS A 62 5.43 9.56 -19.09
N GLY A 63 6.46 9.37 -19.92
CA GLY A 63 7.61 10.27 -20.02
C GLY A 63 7.20 11.68 -20.44
N MET A 64 6.38 11.81 -21.47
CA MET A 64 5.82 13.09 -21.91
C MET A 64 4.98 13.76 -20.81
N GLY A 65 4.17 12.98 -20.09
CA GLY A 65 3.38 13.45 -18.96
C GLY A 65 4.23 14.00 -17.81
N ILE A 66 5.29 13.27 -17.44
CA ILE A 66 6.26 13.73 -16.45
C ILE A 66 6.96 15.00 -16.94
N TRP A 67 7.39 15.06 -18.20
CA TRP A 67 8.03 16.24 -18.78
C TRP A 67 7.15 17.49 -18.67
N LEU A 68 5.89 17.39 -19.08
CA LEU A 68 4.92 18.48 -19.01
C LEU A 68 4.67 18.94 -17.57
N SER A 69 4.75 18.02 -16.59
CA SER A 69 4.59 18.37 -15.18
C SER A 69 5.74 19.23 -14.62
N LEU A 70 6.93 19.18 -15.23
CA LEU A 70 8.09 19.96 -14.80
C LEU A 70 7.93 21.46 -15.06
N TYR A 71 7.04 21.84 -15.98
CA TYR A 71 6.69 23.24 -16.24
C TYR A 71 5.75 23.83 -15.18
N ARG A 72 5.32 23.04 -14.19
CA ARG A 72 4.51 23.52 -13.07
C ARG A 72 5.40 23.99 -11.90
N PRO A 73 4.86 24.85 -11.01
CA PRO A 73 5.56 25.23 -9.78
C PRO A 73 5.97 23.99 -8.98
N VAL A 74 7.15 24.04 -8.32
CA VAL A 74 7.77 22.89 -7.62
C VAL A 74 6.79 22.15 -6.70
N GLU A 75 5.97 22.88 -5.95
CA GLU A 75 4.95 22.33 -5.04
C GLU A 75 3.87 21.49 -5.74
N ARG A 76 3.64 21.73 -7.03
CA ARG A 76 2.61 21.06 -7.83
C ARG A 76 3.17 19.97 -8.75
N ILE A 77 4.49 19.87 -8.90
CA ILE A 77 5.11 18.86 -9.79
C ILE A 77 4.69 17.46 -9.37
N VAL A 78 4.98 17.07 -8.12
CA VAL A 78 4.73 15.70 -7.65
C VAL A 78 3.25 15.29 -7.71
N PRO A 79 2.28 16.10 -7.22
CA PRO A 79 0.87 15.80 -7.40
C PRO A 79 0.48 15.63 -8.87
N THR A 80 0.97 16.51 -9.74
CA THR A 80 0.67 16.44 -11.18
C THR A 80 1.23 15.16 -11.81
N VAL A 81 2.46 14.76 -11.45
CA VAL A 81 3.06 13.49 -11.87
C VAL A 81 2.21 12.30 -11.41
N ILE A 82 1.84 12.26 -10.13
CA ILE A 82 0.97 11.20 -9.57
C ILE A 82 -0.30 11.09 -10.40
N PHE A 83 -0.99 12.21 -10.64
CA PHE A 83 -2.25 12.21 -11.37
C PHE A 83 -2.09 11.73 -12.81
N ILE A 84 -1.13 12.29 -13.56
CA ILE A 84 -0.94 11.96 -14.99
C ILE A 84 -0.57 10.49 -15.15
N LEU A 85 0.39 9.99 -14.37
CA LEU A 85 0.80 8.59 -14.45
C LEU A 85 -0.36 7.65 -14.12
N SER A 86 -1.16 7.98 -13.10
CA SER A 86 -2.29 7.16 -12.69
C SER A 86 -3.44 7.19 -13.70
N PHE A 87 -3.72 8.36 -14.28
CA PHE A 87 -4.76 8.53 -15.29
C PHE A 87 -4.39 7.81 -16.60
N LEU A 88 -3.15 7.95 -17.05
CA LEU A 88 -2.64 7.17 -18.19
C LEU A 88 -2.69 5.67 -17.93
N SER A 89 -2.25 5.22 -16.74
CA SER A 89 -2.35 3.82 -16.31
C SER A 89 -3.79 3.29 -16.41
N PHE A 90 -4.75 4.09 -15.97
CA PHE A 90 -6.17 3.76 -16.02
C PHE A 90 -6.69 3.66 -17.46
N ILE A 91 -6.37 4.65 -18.31
CA ILE A 91 -6.73 4.65 -19.73
C ILE A 91 -6.21 3.39 -20.44
N PHE A 92 -4.92 3.09 -20.27
CA PHE A 92 -4.29 1.94 -20.93
C PHE A 92 -4.80 0.60 -20.41
N ALA A 93 -5.32 0.53 -19.18
CA ALA A 93 -5.96 -0.67 -18.66
C ALA A 93 -7.42 -0.82 -19.13
N VAL A 94 -8.19 0.26 -19.16
CA VAL A 94 -9.65 0.23 -19.39
C VAL A 94 -10.02 0.28 -20.86
N ILE A 95 -9.36 1.11 -21.68
CA ILE A 95 -9.72 1.26 -23.11
C ILE A 95 -9.65 -0.08 -23.86
N PRO A 96 -8.57 -0.88 -23.76
CA PRO A 96 -8.51 -2.17 -24.46
C PRO A 96 -9.63 -3.13 -24.04
N VAL A 97 -9.96 -3.16 -22.75
CA VAL A 97 -11.07 -3.95 -22.20
C VAL A 97 -12.40 -3.47 -22.74
N TRP A 98 -12.59 -2.15 -22.83
CA TRP A 98 -13.81 -1.57 -23.37
C TRP A 98 -13.98 -1.90 -24.85
N ILE A 99 -12.91 -1.74 -25.65
CA ILE A 99 -12.89 -2.12 -27.07
C ILE A 99 -13.22 -3.61 -27.23
N TYR A 100 -12.64 -4.47 -26.39
CA TYR A 100 -12.94 -5.89 -26.38
C TYR A 100 -14.43 -6.16 -26.11
N LYS A 101 -15.02 -5.53 -25.09
CA LYS A 101 -16.46 -5.66 -24.79
C LYS A 101 -17.35 -5.17 -25.93
N TRP A 102 -17.02 -4.05 -26.56
CA TRP A 102 -17.77 -3.55 -27.73
C TRP A 102 -17.72 -4.53 -28.89
N ARG A 103 -16.54 -5.09 -29.19
CA ARG A 103 -16.38 -6.11 -30.24
C ARG A 103 -17.18 -7.37 -29.92
N TRP A 104 -17.19 -7.78 -28.66
CA TRP A 104 -17.96 -8.91 -28.18
C TRP A 104 -19.47 -8.68 -28.32
N LEU A 105 -19.97 -7.50 -27.93
CA LEU A 105 -21.38 -7.13 -28.09
C LEU A 105 -21.80 -7.05 -29.57
N GLY A 106 -20.96 -6.47 -30.42
CA GLY A 106 -21.20 -6.38 -31.87
C GLY A 106 -21.00 -7.69 -32.63
N ALA A 107 -20.43 -8.71 -32.01
CA ALA A 107 -20.26 -10.02 -32.63
C ALA A 107 -21.59 -10.81 -32.71
N TRP A 108 -22.58 -10.47 -31.89
CA TRP A 108 -23.91 -11.07 -32.02
C TRP A 108 -24.73 -10.36 -33.11
N PRO A 109 -25.43 -11.09 -33.99
CA PRO A 109 -25.51 -12.56 -34.13
C PRO A 109 -24.51 -13.17 -35.13
N GLY A 110 -23.83 -12.36 -35.95
CA GLY A 110 -23.13 -12.84 -37.15
C GLY A 110 -21.69 -13.39 -36.97
N HIS A 111 -21.04 -13.16 -35.84
CA HIS A 111 -19.63 -13.48 -35.61
C HIS A 111 -19.41 -14.26 -34.31
N LEU A 112 -20.16 -15.36 -34.11
CA LEU A 112 -20.09 -16.20 -32.90
C LEU A 112 -18.67 -16.69 -32.57
N HIS A 113 -17.79 -16.86 -33.57
CA HIS A 113 -16.38 -17.24 -33.36
C HIS A 113 -15.59 -16.19 -32.56
N ASN A 114 -16.01 -14.91 -32.56
CA ASN A 114 -15.39 -13.87 -31.74
C ASN A 114 -15.81 -13.95 -30.27
N LEU A 115 -16.90 -14.66 -29.94
CA LEU A 115 -17.34 -14.83 -28.55
C LEU A 115 -16.43 -15.80 -27.77
N SER A 116 -15.70 -16.68 -28.45
CA SER A 116 -14.74 -17.61 -27.83
C SER A 116 -13.33 -17.03 -27.70
N ALA A 117 -13.05 -15.86 -28.31
CA ALA A 117 -11.75 -15.23 -28.23
C ALA A 117 -11.49 -14.70 -26.80
N SER A 118 -10.48 -15.27 -26.13
CA SER A 118 -10.00 -14.79 -24.83
C SER A 118 -9.22 -13.48 -25.01
N TYR A 119 -9.58 -12.46 -24.24
CA TYR A 119 -8.80 -11.23 -24.17
C TYR A 119 -7.49 -11.48 -23.41
N GLN A 120 -6.35 -11.34 -24.10
CA GLN A 120 -5.03 -11.44 -23.50
C GLN A 120 -4.48 -10.04 -23.20
N VAL A 121 -4.16 -9.80 -21.92
CA VAL A 121 -3.49 -8.55 -21.53
C VAL A 121 -2.05 -8.58 -22.07
N PRO A 122 -1.56 -7.49 -22.70
CA PRO A 122 -0.17 -7.40 -23.12
C PRO A 122 0.77 -7.58 -21.93
N GLY A 123 1.68 -8.56 -22.00
CA GLY A 123 2.60 -8.88 -20.89
C GLY A 123 3.42 -7.69 -20.39
N GLY A 124 3.92 -6.84 -21.32
CA GLY A 124 4.68 -5.64 -20.96
C GLY A 124 3.87 -4.56 -20.24
N LEU A 125 2.55 -4.53 -20.42
CA LEU A 125 1.67 -3.58 -19.72
C LEU A 125 1.57 -3.93 -18.23
N ILE A 126 1.52 -5.21 -17.88
CA ILE A 126 1.44 -5.67 -16.48
C ILE A 126 2.69 -5.26 -15.69
N THR A 127 3.88 -5.52 -16.23
CA THR A 127 5.15 -5.14 -15.59
C THR A 127 5.30 -3.63 -15.48
N SER A 128 4.80 -2.89 -16.48
CA SER A 128 4.86 -1.43 -16.46
C SER A 128 3.88 -0.83 -15.45
N LEU A 129 2.64 -1.34 -15.37
CA LEU A 129 1.65 -0.89 -14.39
C LEU A 129 2.09 -1.19 -12.96
N THR A 130 2.69 -2.35 -12.71
CA THR A 130 3.23 -2.69 -11.38
C THR A 130 4.38 -1.77 -10.99
N ALA A 131 5.32 -1.48 -11.90
CA ALA A 131 6.39 -0.51 -11.65
C ALA A 131 5.85 0.91 -11.36
N ILE A 132 4.88 1.40 -12.15
CA ILE A 132 4.27 2.71 -11.90
C ILE A 132 3.48 2.71 -10.60
N SER A 133 2.83 1.60 -10.22
CA SER A 133 2.13 1.52 -8.94
C SER A 133 3.06 1.69 -7.74
N LEU A 134 4.27 1.13 -7.79
CA LEU A 134 5.28 1.34 -6.75
C LEU A 134 5.73 2.80 -6.71
N LEU A 135 5.98 3.41 -7.87
CA LEU A 135 6.35 4.82 -7.95
C LEU A 135 5.26 5.73 -7.35
N VAL A 136 4.00 5.53 -7.76
CA VAL A 136 2.86 6.29 -7.24
C VAL A 136 2.62 6.00 -5.76
N PHE A 137 2.88 4.78 -5.29
CA PHE A 137 2.83 4.44 -3.87
C PHE A 137 3.83 5.29 -3.08
N PHE A 138 5.11 5.31 -3.47
CA PHE A 138 6.14 6.10 -2.79
C PHE A 138 5.86 7.60 -2.82
N LEU A 139 5.51 8.14 -4.00
CA LEU A 139 5.14 9.56 -4.12
C LEU A 139 3.87 9.89 -3.32
N GLY A 140 2.90 8.98 -3.31
CA GLY A 140 1.66 9.12 -2.56
C GLY A 140 1.88 9.13 -1.04
N LEU A 141 2.83 8.35 -0.53
CA LEU A 141 3.22 8.39 0.89
C LEU A 141 3.79 9.77 1.29
N CYS A 142 4.50 10.45 0.40
CA CYS A 142 5.00 11.81 0.63
C CYS A 142 3.88 12.86 0.61
N TYR A 143 2.82 12.64 -0.17
CA TYR A 143 1.68 13.55 -0.34
C TYR A 143 0.38 12.96 0.20
N LEU A 144 0.47 12.30 1.35
CA LEU A 144 -0.62 11.48 1.89
C LEU A 144 -1.90 12.29 2.17
N THR A 145 -1.79 13.59 2.49
CA THR A 145 -2.94 14.47 2.79
C THR A 145 -3.57 15.12 1.55
N SER A 146 -3.13 14.79 0.33
CA SER A 146 -3.59 15.42 -0.91
C SER A 146 -4.71 14.64 -1.59
N PHE A 147 -5.77 15.32 -2.03
CA PHE A 147 -6.82 14.73 -2.88
C PHE A 147 -6.28 14.15 -4.20
N VAL A 148 -5.13 14.64 -4.66
CA VAL A 148 -4.50 14.12 -5.87
C VAL A 148 -3.95 12.70 -5.63
N THR A 149 -3.43 12.42 -4.44
CA THR A 149 -3.00 11.09 -4.04
C THR A 149 -4.19 10.15 -3.95
N VAL A 150 -5.35 10.62 -3.47
CA VAL A 150 -6.62 9.86 -3.45
C VAL A 150 -6.97 9.40 -4.86
N ALA A 151 -7.09 10.35 -5.79
CA ALA A 151 -7.46 10.07 -7.17
C ALA A 151 -6.42 9.17 -7.86
N GLY A 152 -5.14 9.49 -7.72
CA GLY A 152 -4.06 8.73 -8.36
C GLY A 152 -4.00 7.28 -7.88
N SER A 153 -3.98 7.08 -6.56
CA SER A 153 -3.93 5.73 -6.00
C SER A 153 -5.19 4.92 -6.29
N LEU A 154 -6.38 5.55 -6.34
CA LEU A 154 -7.61 4.87 -6.76
C LEU A 154 -7.55 4.44 -8.22
N LEU A 155 -7.13 5.34 -9.12
CA LEU A 155 -7.03 5.05 -10.56
C LEU A 155 -6.04 3.91 -10.84
N ILE A 156 -4.88 3.91 -10.17
CA ILE A 156 -3.92 2.79 -10.26
C ILE A 156 -4.50 1.51 -9.64
N GLY A 157 -5.16 1.60 -8.49
CA GLY A 157 -5.81 0.45 -7.87
C GLY A 157 -6.82 -0.22 -8.81
N MET A 158 -7.65 0.60 -9.46
CA MET A 158 -8.64 0.15 -10.43
C MET A 158 -8.01 -0.39 -11.72
N SER A 159 -6.92 0.22 -12.21
CA SER A 159 -6.23 -0.27 -13.40
C SER A 159 -5.63 -1.65 -13.18
N LEU A 160 -4.97 -1.87 -12.03
CA LEU A 160 -4.40 -3.16 -11.64
C LEU A 160 -5.48 -4.23 -11.44
N LEU A 161 -6.59 -3.91 -10.77
CA LEU A 161 -7.71 -4.86 -10.61
C LEU A 161 -8.41 -5.17 -11.94
N THR A 162 -8.48 -4.21 -12.86
CA THR A 162 -9.01 -4.42 -14.21
C THR A 162 -8.12 -5.38 -14.99
N VAL A 163 -6.80 -5.21 -14.90
CA VAL A 163 -5.84 -6.14 -15.52
C VAL A 163 -5.93 -7.53 -14.88
N PHE A 164 -6.01 -7.60 -13.55
CA PHE A 164 -6.17 -8.88 -12.84
C PHE A 164 -7.43 -9.66 -13.25
N HIS A 165 -8.51 -8.96 -13.61
CA HIS A 165 -9.72 -9.63 -14.08
C HIS A 165 -9.46 -10.57 -15.26
N TYR A 166 -8.52 -10.19 -16.13
CA TYR A 166 -8.18 -10.91 -17.36
C TYR A 166 -6.88 -11.71 -17.27
N ASP A 167 -5.94 -11.30 -16.43
CA ASP A 167 -4.68 -12.01 -16.18
C ASP A 167 -4.58 -12.34 -14.67
N ASP A 168 -4.73 -13.61 -14.30
CA ASP A 168 -4.91 -14.10 -12.92
C ASP A 168 -3.65 -14.00 -12.02
N ARG A 169 -2.81 -12.98 -12.22
CA ARG A 169 -1.61 -12.73 -11.42
C ARG A 169 -1.95 -12.09 -10.07
N LEU A 170 -1.75 -12.87 -9.01
CA LEU A 170 -2.05 -12.45 -7.63
C LEU A 170 -1.27 -11.20 -7.19
N GLU A 171 -0.04 -11.00 -7.67
CA GLU A 171 0.81 -9.85 -7.32
C GLU A 171 0.20 -8.53 -7.81
N VAL A 172 -0.40 -8.53 -9.00
CA VAL A 172 -1.06 -7.36 -9.60
C VAL A 172 -2.28 -6.98 -8.77
N ALA A 173 -3.09 -7.97 -8.39
CA ALA A 173 -4.23 -7.75 -7.50
C ALA A 173 -3.79 -7.23 -6.13
N LEU A 174 -2.68 -7.74 -5.58
CA LEU A 174 -2.17 -7.33 -4.29
C LEU A 174 -1.81 -5.85 -4.31
N ALA A 175 -1.04 -5.44 -5.32
CA ALA A 175 -0.69 -4.04 -5.54
C ALA A 175 -1.95 -3.18 -5.69
N GLY A 176 -2.94 -3.63 -6.47
CA GLY A 176 -4.21 -2.91 -6.65
C GLY A 176 -4.95 -2.67 -5.34
N MET A 177 -5.05 -3.68 -4.47
CA MET A 177 -5.72 -3.59 -3.18
C MET A 177 -4.96 -2.69 -2.19
N VAL A 178 -3.62 -2.72 -2.21
CA VAL A 178 -2.78 -1.79 -1.43
C VAL A 178 -3.01 -0.35 -1.88
N MET A 179 -3.09 -0.10 -3.18
CA MET A 179 -3.33 1.24 -3.74
C MET A 179 -4.74 1.77 -3.39
N ILE A 180 -5.76 0.92 -3.41
CA ILE A 180 -7.11 1.29 -2.91
C ILE A 180 -7.06 1.65 -1.42
N THR A 181 -6.27 0.90 -0.62
CA THR A 181 -6.09 1.20 0.80
C THR A 181 -5.42 2.55 1.01
N LEU A 182 -4.37 2.84 0.23
CA LEU A 182 -3.70 4.14 0.23
C LEU A 182 -4.68 5.27 -0.13
N SER A 183 -5.56 5.05 -1.10
CA SER A 183 -6.59 6.03 -1.49
C SER A 183 -7.52 6.37 -0.33
N ILE A 184 -8.01 5.36 0.40
CA ILE A 184 -8.91 5.56 1.55
C ILE A 184 -8.19 6.25 2.71
N VAL A 185 -6.94 5.86 3.01
CA VAL A 185 -6.10 6.55 4.01
C VAL A 185 -5.91 8.01 3.63
N SER A 186 -5.57 8.28 2.37
CA SER A 186 -5.33 9.62 1.86
C SER A 186 -6.61 10.47 1.88
N LEU A 187 -7.76 9.87 1.55
CA LEU A 187 -9.06 10.54 1.54
C LEU A 187 -9.45 10.96 2.95
N PHE A 188 -9.32 10.05 3.91
CA PHE A 188 -9.60 10.35 5.30
C PHE A 188 -8.74 11.51 5.80
N LEU A 189 -7.44 11.48 5.53
CA LEU A 189 -6.52 12.54 5.95
C LEU A 189 -6.78 13.89 5.26
N ALA A 190 -7.14 13.87 3.98
CA ALA A 190 -7.50 15.07 3.24
C ALA A 190 -8.77 15.71 3.81
N LEU A 191 -9.78 14.89 4.15
CA LEU A 191 -11.04 15.35 4.75
C LEU A 191 -10.87 15.87 6.18
N THR A 192 -9.97 15.28 6.98
CA THR A 192 -9.70 15.75 8.36
C THR A 192 -8.80 16.98 8.43
N GLY A 193 -8.36 17.55 7.29
CA GLY A 193 -7.45 18.69 7.28
C GLY A 193 -6.05 18.36 7.84
N ALA A 194 -5.63 17.09 7.73
CA ALA A 194 -4.42 16.59 8.39
C ALA A 194 -3.12 17.28 7.94
N ARG A 195 -3.16 18.03 6.84
CA ARG A 195 -2.04 18.85 6.34
C ARG A 195 -1.55 19.88 7.36
N SER A 196 -2.45 20.39 8.20
CA SER A 196 -2.13 21.36 9.26
C SER A 196 -1.83 20.69 10.60
N CYS A 197 -1.92 19.35 10.69
CA CYS A 197 -1.71 18.61 11.92
C CYS A 197 -0.23 18.26 12.12
N SER A 198 0.16 18.07 13.37
CA SER A 198 1.48 17.54 13.69
C SER A 198 1.65 16.11 13.16
N ALA A 199 2.88 15.73 12.77
CA ALA A 199 3.21 14.41 12.26
C ALA A 199 2.68 13.23 13.11
N PRO A 200 2.74 13.25 14.45
CA PRO A 200 2.22 12.14 15.25
C PRO A 200 0.69 12.12 15.35
N THR A 201 0.00 13.23 15.06
CA THR A 201 -1.46 13.26 14.87
C THR A 201 -1.84 12.58 13.57
N VAL A 202 -1.12 12.90 12.47
CA VAL A 202 -1.28 12.23 11.18
C VAL A 202 -1.07 10.72 11.33
N LEU A 203 -0.04 10.31 12.08
CA LEU A 203 0.24 8.90 12.34
C LEU A 203 -0.90 8.19 13.09
N ASN A 204 -1.52 8.83 14.09
CA ASN A 204 -2.71 8.28 14.77
C ASN A 204 -3.89 8.08 13.81
N LEU A 205 -4.14 9.06 12.92
CA LEU A 205 -5.22 8.97 11.94
C LEU A 205 -4.96 7.84 10.93
N VAL A 206 -3.72 7.72 10.42
CA VAL A 206 -3.31 6.61 9.55
C VAL A 206 -3.53 5.27 10.23
N LEU A 207 -3.13 5.14 11.50
CA LEU A 207 -3.31 3.93 12.28
C LEU A 207 -4.77 3.49 12.36
N ILE A 208 -5.68 4.42 12.65
CA ILE A 208 -7.13 4.15 12.72
C ILE A 208 -7.61 3.61 11.37
N VAL A 209 -7.30 4.30 10.27
CA VAL A 209 -7.79 3.91 8.95
C VAL A 209 -7.21 2.57 8.51
N VAL A 210 -5.91 2.33 8.71
CA VAL A 210 -5.28 1.05 8.35
C VAL A 210 -5.87 -0.10 9.17
N ALA A 211 -6.12 0.10 10.47
CA ALA A 211 -6.79 -0.89 11.32
C ALA A 211 -8.21 -1.20 10.80
N LEU A 212 -9.01 -0.17 10.46
CA LEU A 212 -10.34 -0.36 9.89
C LEU A 212 -10.29 -1.06 8.52
N MET A 213 -9.33 -0.70 7.68
CA MET A 213 -9.13 -1.35 6.38
C MET A 213 -8.73 -2.82 6.52
N SER A 214 -8.00 -3.19 7.56
CA SER A 214 -7.71 -4.60 7.85
C SER A 214 -8.98 -5.41 8.10
N ILE A 215 -9.93 -4.87 8.88
CA ILE A 215 -11.26 -5.47 9.11
C ILE A 215 -12.02 -5.53 7.78
N HIS A 216 -12.05 -4.41 7.05
CA HIS A 216 -12.78 -4.29 5.79
C HIS A 216 -12.37 -5.37 4.78
N TRP A 217 -11.07 -5.56 4.55
CA TRP A 217 -10.59 -6.58 3.63
C TRP A 217 -10.96 -8.00 4.07
N ILE A 218 -10.85 -8.31 5.36
CA ILE A 218 -11.19 -9.64 5.89
C ILE A 218 -12.70 -9.90 5.82
N TRP A 219 -13.50 -8.87 6.08
CA TRP A 219 -14.94 -8.90 5.94
C TRP A 219 -15.36 -9.10 4.47
N LEU A 220 -14.77 -8.35 3.53
CA LEU A 220 -15.00 -8.55 2.09
C LEU A 220 -14.64 -9.97 1.65
N GLY A 221 -13.51 -10.51 2.09
CA GLY A 221 -13.12 -11.89 1.79
C GLY A 221 -14.13 -12.94 2.25
N ARG A 222 -14.87 -12.67 3.33
CA ARG A 222 -15.94 -13.55 3.82
C ARG A 222 -17.20 -13.42 2.99
N ILE A 223 -17.57 -12.21 2.58
CA ILE A 223 -18.72 -11.99 1.70
C ILE A 223 -18.46 -12.65 0.34
N TRP A 224 -17.29 -12.43 -0.25
CA TRP A 224 -16.94 -13.03 -1.54
C TRP A 224 -16.76 -14.55 -1.48
N GLN A 225 -16.63 -15.14 -0.29
CA GLN A 225 -16.63 -16.59 -0.13
C GLN A 225 -17.98 -17.21 -0.55
N GLN A 226 -19.08 -16.46 -0.43
CA GLN A 226 -20.41 -16.89 -0.89
C GLN A 226 -20.49 -17.07 -2.41
N GLN A 227 -19.56 -16.45 -3.16
CA GLN A 227 -19.48 -16.55 -4.62
C GLN A 227 -18.67 -17.77 -5.09
N ARG A 228 -18.35 -18.71 -4.19
CA ARG A 228 -17.70 -19.99 -4.51
C ARG A 228 -18.74 -21.11 -4.49
N VAL A 229 -18.86 -21.83 -5.60
CA VAL A 229 -19.71 -23.01 -5.72
C VAL A 229 -18.81 -24.24 -5.78
N ASN A 230 -19.03 -25.21 -4.88
CA ASN A 230 -18.21 -26.42 -4.75
C ASN A 230 -16.70 -26.12 -4.60
N GLY A 231 -16.37 -25.06 -3.87
CA GLY A 231 -14.98 -24.61 -3.66
C GLY A 231 -14.34 -23.90 -4.85
N LYS A 232 -14.99 -23.85 -6.02
CA LYS A 232 -14.49 -23.18 -7.22
C LYS A 232 -14.96 -21.73 -7.29
N PRO A 233 -14.08 -20.77 -7.64
CA PRO A 233 -14.46 -19.37 -7.78
C PRO A 233 -15.26 -19.16 -9.08
N LEU A 234 -16.50 -18.65 -8.97
CA LEU A 234 -17.32 -18.30 -10.14
C LEU A 234 -17.07 -16.86 -10.64
N THR A 235 -16.57 -16.00 -9.76
CA THR A 235 -16.34 -14.58 -10.04
C THR A 235 -14.89 -14.19 -9.77
N THR A 236 -14.46 -13.08 -10.34
CA THR A 236 -13.15 -12.46 -10.05
C THR A 236 -12.99 -12.16 -8.57
N SER A 237 -14.04 -11.67 -7.91
CA SER A 237 -14.05 -11.41 -6.47
C SER A 237 -13.88 -12.69 -5.65
N ALA A 238 -14.45 -13.82 -6.08
CA ALA A 238 -14.23 -15.12 -5.45
C ALA A 238 -12.77 -15.61 -5.56
N ARG A 239 -12.07 -15.27 -6.66
CA ARG A 239 -10.64 -15.52 -6.84
C ARG A 239 -9.78 -14.69 -5.88
N LEU A 240 -10.23 -13.49 -5.49
CA LEU A 240 -9.54 -12.60 -4.57
C LEU A 240 -9.66 -12.96 -3.08
N VAL A 241 -10.56 -13.88 -2.70
CA VAL A 241 -10.76 -14.31 -1.29
C VAL A 241 -9.48 -14.66 -0.52
N PRO A 242 -8.52 -15.46 -1.04
CA PRO A 242 -7.26 -15.71 -0.34
C PRO A 242 -6.45 -14.41 -0.18
N LEU A 243 -6.47 -13.55 -1.20
CA LEU A 243 -5.66 -12.33 -1.23
C LEU A 243 -6.18 -11.28 -0.26
N THR A 244 -7.50 -11.09 -0.15
CA THR A 244 -8.11 -10.17 0.83
C THR A 244 -7.75 -10.53 2.26
N ARG A 245 -7.65 -11.83 2.58
CA ARG A 245 -7.16 -12.28 3.88
C ARG A 245 -5.71 -11.90 4.09
N HIS A 246 -4.84 -12.11 3.08
CA HIS A 246 -3.43 -11.72 3.16
C HIS A 246 -3.26 -10.21 3.32
N VAL A 247 -3.96 -9.40 2.51
CA VAL A 247 -3.94 -7.93 2.61
C VAL A 247 -4.42 -7.48 3.99
N GLY A 248 -5.51 -8.04 4.50
CA GLY A 248 -6.01 -7.69 5.83
C GLY A 248 -4.98 -7.97 6.94
N ILE A 249 -4.34 -9.15 6.91
CA ILE A 249 -3.28 -9.50 7.88
C ILE A 249 -2.06 -8.57 7.72
N MET A 250 -1.66 -8.26 6.49
CA MET A 250 -0.54 -7.37 6.20
C MET A 250 -0.81 -5.95 6.71
N MET A 251 -2.01 -5.41 6.45
CA MET A 251 -2.42 -4.10 6.95
C MET A 251 -2.46 -4.06 8.47
N LEU A 252 -2.93 -5.14 9.11
CA LEU A 252 -2.91 -5.26 10.56
C LEU A 252 -1.47 -5.26 11.11
N GLY A 253 -0.56 -6.01 10.48
CA GLY A 253 0.86 -5.99 10.85
C GLY A 253 1.50 -4.62 10.65
N PHE A 254 1.17 -3.92 9.57
CA PHE A 254 1.61 -2.55 9.34
C PHE A 254 1.09 -1.60 10.42
N ALA A 255 -0.19 -1.72 10.79
CA ALA A 255 -0.76 -0.95 11.90
C ALA A 255 -0.06 -1.25 13.24
N THR A 256 0.31 -2.50 13.51
CA THR A 256 1.12 -2.86 14.69
C THR A 256 2.48 -2.18 14.68
N LEU A 257 3.18 -2.18 13.55
CA LEU A 257 4.49 -1.52 13.42
C LEU A 257 4.37 0.00 13.64
N LEU A 258 3.36 0.62 13.04
CA LEU A 258 3.07 2.04 13.26
C LEU A 258 2.70 2.33 14.71
N GLY A 259 1.97 1.43 15.38
CA GLY A 259 1.60 1.55 16.80
C GLY A 259 2.83 1.48 17.70
N ILE A 260 3.75 0.55 17.41
CA ILE A 260 5.03 0.46 18.11
C ILE A 260 5.84 1.75 17.91
N LYS A 261 5.94 2.25 16.68
CA LYS A 261 6.62 3.53 16.39
C LYS A 261 5.98 4.69 17.18
N GLN A 262 4.65 4.75 17.23
CA GLN A 262 3.91 5.77 17.97
C GLN A 262 4.08 5.66 19.50
N SER A 263 4.29 4.44 20.01
CA SER A 263 4.57 4.19 21.43
C SER A 263 5.91 4.77 21.88
N LEU A 264 6.90 4.71 21.00
CA LEU A 264 8.26 5.20 21.24
C LEU A 264 8.43 6.69 20.91
N TRP A 265 7.48 7.28 20.19
CA TRP A 265 7.55 8.68 19.74
C TRP A 265 7.98 9.70 20.82
N PRO A 266 7.46 9.66 22.07
CA PRO A 266 7.81 10.64 23.09
C PRO A 266 9.28 10.63 23.52
N ILE A 267 10.01 9.56 23.23
CA ILE A 267 11.41 9.35 23.62
C ILE A 267 12.35 9.64 22.42
N MET A 268 11.80 9.78 21.21
CA MET A 268 12.62 10.08 20.04
C MET A 268 13.10 11.54 20.10
N PRO A 269 14.37 11.82 19.75
CA PRO A 269 14.98 13.16 19.83
C PRO A 269 14.37 14.21 18.88
N VAL A 270 13.31 13.84 18.15
CA VAL A 270 12.67 14.62 17.09
C VAL A 270 11.31 15.20 17.54
N GLY A 271 10.88 14.94 18.78
CA GLY A 271 9.55 15.30 19.27
C GLY A 271 9.53 16.56 20.14
N GLY A 272 8.87 17.62 19.67
CA GLY A 272 8.36 18.67 20.57
C GLY A 272 7.37 18.09 21.60
N PHE A 273 7.21 18.75 22.75
CA PHE A 273 6.40 18.25 23.87
C PHE A 273 5.00 17.80 23.43
N ASP A 274 4.77 16.49 23.53
CA ASP A 274 3.67 15.80 22.88
C ASP A 274 2.69 15.18 23.88
N ASN A 275 2.35 15.95 24.92
CA ASN A 275 1.65 15.49 26.11
C ASN A 275 0.26 16.12 26.30
N ALA A 276 -0.32 16.72 25.25
CA ALA A 276 -1.65 17.31 25.35
C ALA A 276 -2.71 16.24 25.71
N PRO A 277 -3.68 16.54 26.61
CA PRO A 277 -4.69 15.56 27.05
C PRO A 277 -5.53 15.00 25.89
N GLY A 278 -5.85 15.82 24.89
CA GLY A 278 -6.54 15.37 23.68
C GLY A 278 -5.78 14.29 22.90
N ARG A 279 -4.45 14.27 23.01
CA ARG A 279 -3.61 13.24 22.39
C ARG A 279 -3.70 11.91 23.13
N LEU A 280 -3.76 11.91 24.47
CA LEU A 280 -3.95 10.68 25.24
C LEU A 280 -5.29 10.02 24.92
N ILE A 281 -6.34 10.83 24.73
CA ILE A 281 -7.65 10.35 24.28
C ILE A 281 -7.54 9.71 22.89
N LEU A 282 -6.91 10.38 21.91
CA LEU A 282 -6.67 9.81 20.59
C LEU A 282 -5.84 8.53 20.63
N ILE A 283 -4.86 8.47 21.54
CA ILE A 283 -4.04 7.27 21.77
C ILE A 283 -4.92 6.11 22.26
N GLY A 284 -5.75 6.37 23.26
CA GLY A 284 -6.71 5.40 23.78
C GLY A 284 -7.68 4.90 22.71
N ILE A 285 -8.27 5.82 21.93
CA ILE A 285 -9.20 5.47 20.85
C ILE A 285 -8.53 4.59 19.80
N PHE A 286 -7.34 4.96 19.28
CA PHE A 286 -6.68 4.10 18.29
C PHE A 286 -6.31 2.75 18.89
N SER A 287 -5.85 2.73 20.14
CA SER A 287 -5.41 1.52 20.83
C SER A 287 -6.56 0.53 20.93
N LEU A 288 -7.75 1.03 21.29
CA LEU A 288 -8.98 0.26 21.31
C LEU A 288 -9.36 -0.25 19.92
N VAL A 289 -9.32 0.60 18.88
CA VAL A 289 -9.62 0.17 17.50
C VAL A 289 -8.65 -0.90 17.01
N LEU A 290 -7.35 -0.75 17.29
CA LEU A 290 -6.31 -1.69 16.89
C LEU A 290 -6.43 -3.03 17.64
N LEU A 291 -6.70 -2.99 18.95
CA LEU A 291 -6.91 -4.20 19.75
C LEU A 291 -8.21 -4.91 19.38
N ALA A 292 -9.30 -4.17 19.18
CA ALA A 292 -10.59 -4.72 18.78
C ALA A 292 -10.54 -5.33 17.38
N SER A 293 -9.92 -4.63 16.42
CA SER A 293 -9.71 -5.15 15.06
C SER A 293 -8.89 -6.43 15.09
N ASN A 294 -7.75 -6.44 15.78
CA ASN A 294 -6.90 -7.63 15.88
C ASN A 294 -7.62 -8.79 16.60
N PHE A 295 -8.27 -8.53 17.73
CA PHE A 295 -9.01 -9.56 18.46
C PHE A 295 -10.13 -10.15 17.61
N TRP A 296 -10.89 -9.32 16.89
CA TRP A 296 -11.91 -9.80 15.96
C TRP A 296 -11.31 -10.68 14.86
N ILE A 297 -10.24 -10.21 14.20
CA ILE A 297 -9.53 -10.93 13.13
C ILE A 297 -8.99 -12.27 13.65
N TRP A 298 -8.34 -12.28 14.82
CA TRP A 298 -7.82 -13.47 15.49
C TRP A 298 -8.94 -14.47 15.80
N ARG A 299 -10.05 -14.03 16.42
CA ARG A 299 -11.21 -14.90 16.69
C ARG A 299 -11.83 -15.48 15.42
N LYS A 300 -11.79 -14.72 14.33
CA LYS A 300 -12.36 -15.09 13.04
C LYS A 300 -11.48 -16.03 12.21
N MET A 301 -10.16 -15.94 12.32
CA MET A 301 -9.23 -16.77 11.53
C MET A 301 -8.60 -17.91 12.33
N GLN A 302 -8.59 -17.83 13.66
CA GLN A 302 -7.97 -18.81 14.57
C GLN A 302 -6.50 -19.10 14.22
N LEU A 303 -5.79 -18.11 13.65
CA LEU A 303 -4.37 -18.22 13.35
C LEU A 303 -3.56 -17.76 14.56
N PHE A 304 -2.63 -18.60 14.99
CA PHE A 304 -1.77 -18.32 16.13
C PHE A 304 -0.90 -17.06 15.94
N SER A 305 -0.41 -16.81 14.71
CA SER A 305 0.38 -15.61 14.40
C SER A 305 -0.37 -14.31 14.69
N LEU A 306 -1.70 -14.30 14.51
CA LEU A 306 -2.54 -13.15 14.89
C LEU A 306 -2.65 -12.99 16.41
N GLY A 307 -2.62 -14.09 17.16
CA GLY A 307 -2.52 -14.06 18.62
C GLY A 307 -1.21 -13.43 19.10
N LEU A 308 -0.07 -13.76 18.48
CA LEU A 308 1.20 -13.08 18.77
C LEU A 308 1.12 -11.58 18.44
N LEU A 309 0.53 -11.24 17.30
CA LEU A 309 0.34 -9.86 16.87
C LEU A 309 -0.57 -9.09 17.86
N LEU A 310 -1.54 -9.78 18.48
CA LEU A 310 -2.37 -9.21 19.54
C LEU A 310 -1.56 -8.91 20.80
N VAL A 311 -0.68 -9.81 21.22
CA VAL A 311 0.25 -9.57 22.33
C VAL A 311 1.17 -8.38 22.02
N MET A 312 1.64 -8.25 20.78
CA MET A 312 2.42 -7.08 20.32
C MET A 312 1.63 -5.79 20.37
N ASN A 313 0.35 -5.81 20.00
CA ASN A 313 -0.51 -4.64 20.12
C ASN A 313 -0.74 -4.28 21.59
N VAL A 314 -1.03 -5.24 22.47
CA VAL A 314 -1.21 -4.99 23.91
C VAL A 314 0.03 -4.36 24.51
N PHE A 315 1.21 -4.89 24.16
CA PHE A 315 2.49 -4.32 24.58
C PHE A 315 2.69 -2.90 24.04
N SER A 316 2.45 -2.67 22.74
CA SER A 316 2.55 -1.34 22.13
C SER A 316 1.63 -0.31 22.79
N VAL A 317 0.42 -0.70 23.16
CA VAL A 317 -0.53 0.15 23.90
C VAL A 317 0.01 0.44 25.29
N GLY A 318 0.43 -0.57 26.04
CA GLY A 318 1.03 -0.39 27.38
C GLY A 318 2.23 0.54 27.33
N MET A 319 3.14 0.32 26.38
CA MET A 319 4.28 1.20 26.14
C MET A 319 3.86 2.63 25.80
N SER A 320 2.83 2.83 24.99
CA SER A 320 2.35 4.16 24.63
C SER A 320 1.91 4.99 25.83
N PHE A 321 1.34 4.34 26.85
CA PHE A 321 1.00 4.99 28.11
C PHE A 321 2.24 5.16 29.00
N LEU A 322 3.04 4.10 29.19
CA LEU A 322 4.23 4.14 30.06
C LEU A 322 5.25 5.21 29.65
N THR A 323 5.48 5.42 28.35
CA THR A 323 6.45 6.41 27.88
C THR A 323 6.00 7.86 28.07
N ARG A 324 4.72 8.10 28.36
CA ARG A 324 4.11 9.44 28.50
C ARG A 324 3.87 9.85 29.94
N PHE A 325 3.77 8.91 30.87
CA PHE A 325 3.64 9.24 32.29
C PHE A 325 5.02 9.52 32.92
N PRO A 326 5.19 10.66 33.62
CA PRO A 326 6.41 10.94 34.35
C PRO A 326 6.56 9.97 35.53
N GLY A 327 7.78 9.50 35.79
CA GLY A 327 8.07 8.64 36.94
C GLY A 327 9.33 7.79 36.78
N PHE A 328 9.56 6.92 37.76
CA PHE A 328 10.69 5.98 37.81
C PHE A 328 10.84 5.17 36.51
N PHE A 329 9.70 4.72 35.94
CA PHE A 329 9.70 3.97 34.68
C PHE A 329 10.29 4.75 33.53
N LYS A 330 9.97 6.04 33.38
CA LYS A 330 10.52 6.85 32.28
C LYS A 330 12.03 7.01 32.43
N GLN A 331 12.50 7.35 33.62
CA GLN A 331 13.94 7.55 33.90
C GLN A 331 14.78 6.28 33.66
N TYR A 332 14.24 5.10 33.99
CA TYR A 332 14.94 3.83 33.77
C TYR A 332 14.79 3.31 32.33
N PHE A 333 13.62 3.46 31.73
CA PHE A 333 13.30 2.94 30.39
C PHE A 333 13.94 3.77 29.28
N GLU A 334 13.92 5.10 29.38
CA GLU A 334 14.42 6.02 28.35
C GLU A 334 15.88 5.76 27.93
N PRO A 335 16.85 5.47 28.83
CA PRO A 335 18.19 5.10 28.39
C PRO A 335 18.31 3.67 27.82
N HIS A 336 17.40 2.76 28.18
CA HIS A 336 17.49 1.33 27.84
C HIS A 336 16.45 0.86 26.83
N TRP A 337 15.64 1.76 26.27
CA TRP A 337 14.51 1.39 25.40
C TRP A 337 14.90 0.50 24.21
N PRO A 338 16.06 0.66 23.53
CA PRO A 338 16.41 -0.21 22.42
C PRO A 338 16.62 -1.65 22.87
N LEU A 339 17.22 -1.86 24.05
CA LEU A 339 17.45 -3.17 24.64
C LEU A 339 16.13 -3.82 25.08
N VAL A 340 15.23 -3.05 25.71
CA VAL A 340 13.91 -3.56 26.12
C VAL A 340 13.08 -3.97 24.90
N MET A 341 13.07 -3.15 23.85
CA MET A 341 12.37 -3.48 22.61
C MET A 341 13.01 -4.70 21.92
N GLY A 342 14.34 -4.75 21.83
CA GLY A 342 15.07 -5.89 21.27
C GLY A 342 14.78 -7.20 22.01
N GLY A 343 14.81 -7.18 23.34
CA GLY A 343 14.46 -8.32 24.18
C GLY A 343 13.01 -8.75 24.00
N TYR A 344 12.08 -7.80 23.93
CA TYR A 344 10.67 -8.09 23.66
C TYR A 344 10.46 -8.77 22.30
N PHE A 345 11.04 -8.22 21.22
CA PHE A 345 10.96 -8.83 19.89
C PHE A 345 11.60 -10.23 19.88
N LEU A 346 12.74 -10.43 20.56
CA LEU A 346 13.37 -11.73 20.70
C LEU A 346 12.42 -12.74 21.35
N VAL A 347 11.76 -12.37 22.45
CA VAL A 347 10.79 -13.25 23.14
C VAL A 347 9.62 -13.60 22.23
N VAL A 348 9.05 -12.64 21.51
CA VAL A 348 7.94 -12.89 20.56
C VAL A 348 8.39 -13.82 19.42
N ILE A 349 9.60 -13.62 18.88
CA ILE A 349 10.17 -14.47 17.83
C ILE A 349 10.42 -15.89 18.37
N LEU A 350 11.04 -16.03 19.54
CA LEU A 350 11.30 -17.32 20.18
C LEU A 350 10.01 -18.08 20.46
N MET A 351 8.99 -17.40 20.98
CA MET A 351 7.67 -17.97 21.20
C MET A 351 7.05 -18.45 19.88
N GLY A 352 7.14 -17.64 18.81
CA GLY A 352 6.72 -18.02 17.46
C GLY A 352 7.46 -19.25 16.92
N LEU A 353 8.79 -19.30 17.09
CA LEU A 353 9.64 -20.41 16.66
C LEU A 353 9.29 -21.70 17.40
N ILE A 354 9.28 -21.68 18.73
CA ILE A 354 8.96 -22.85 19.59
C ILE A 354 7.61 -23.44 19.18
N LEU A 355 6.63 -22.59 18.93
CA LEU A 355 5.28 -23.03 18.59
C LEU A 355 5.17 -23.51 17.14
N SER A 356 5.92 -22.92 16.21
CA SER A 356 6.03 -23.43 14.83
C SER A 356 6.63 -24.85 14.81
N ILE A 357 7.63 -25.11 15.65
CA ILE A 357 8.26 -26.43 15.80
C ILE A 357 7.26 -27.43 16.37
N ARG A 358 6.52 -27.08 17.43
CA ARG A 358 5.47 -27.94 18.01
C ARG A 358 4.38 -28.28 16.98
N ARG A 359 4.00 -27.35 16.11
CA ARG A 359 2.98 -27.58 15.08
C ARG A 359 3.48 -28.52 13.98
N ARG A 360 4.74 -28.40 13.54
CA ARG A 360 5.33 -29.35 12.58
C ARG A 360 5.38 -30.77 13.14
N ARG A 361 5.75 -30.95 14.41
CA ARG A 361 5.76 -32.28 15.07
C ARG A 361 4.38 -32.95 15.13
N LYS A 362 3.30 -32.18 15.24
CA LYS A 362 1.93 -32.73 15.20
C LYS A 362 1.46 -33.13 13.80
N MET A 363 2.09 -32.62 12.73
CA MET A 363 1.75 -32.99 11.34
C MET A 363 2.61 -34.15 10.82
N VAL A 364 3.78 -34.38 11.40
CA VAL A 364 4.63 -35.55 11.14
C VAL A 364 4.30 -36.65 12.16
N TRP A 365 3.06 -37.17 12.10
CA TRP A 365 2.72 -38.61 12.22
C TRP A 365 1.27 -38.91 12.58
N PRO A 366 0.55 -39.56 11.66
CA PRO A 366 -0.18 -40.78 12.00
C PRO A 366 0.47 -41.97 11.29
N GLU A 367 1.61 -42.46 11.80
CA GLU A 367 2.19 -43.76 11.41
C GLU A 367 1.37 -44.83 12.13
N GLY A 368 0.12 -45.00 11.69
CA GLY A 368 -0.83 -45.78 12.48
C GLY A 368 -2.06 -46.27 11.75
N SER A 369 -2.27 -45.97 10.46
CA SER A 369 -3.26 -46.69 9.64
C SER A 369 -2.61 -47.83 8.85
N LYS A 370 -1.76 -48.61 9.52
CA LYS A 370 -1.49 -49.98 9.07
C LYS A 370 -2.71 -50.84 9.43
N LYS A 371 -3.38 -51.32 8.38
CA LYS A 371 -4.22 -52.53 8.32
C LYS A 371 -5.52 -52.57 9.14
N ARG A 372 -6.64 -52.46 8.43
CA ARG A 372 -7.63 -53.55 8.35
C ARG A 372 -8.12 -53.68 6.90
N VAL A 373 -7.35 -54.44 6.13
CA VAL A 373 -7.89 -55.23 5.01
C VAL A 373 -7.94 -56.65 5.56
N GLY A 374 -9.12 -57.26 5.50
CA GLY A 374 -9.48 -58.56 6.10
C GLY A 374 -10.76 -58.34 6.91
N SER A 375 -11.93 -58.84 6.51
CA SER A 375 -12.28 -59.99 5.65
C SER A 375 -13.60 -59.73 4.94
#